data_AF-A0A227J9P6-F1
#
_entry.id   AF-A0A227J9P6-F1
#
_cell.length_a   1.000
_cell.length_b   1.000
_cell.length_c   1.000
_cell.angle_alpha   90.00
_cell.angle_beta   90.00
_cell.angle_gamma   90.00
#
_symmetry.space_group_name_H-M   'P 1'
#
loop_
_entity.id
_entity.type
_entity.pdbx_description
1 polymer ?
#
loop_
_entity_poly.entity_id
_entity_poly.type
_entity_poly.pdbx_seq_one_letter_code
_entity_poly.pdbx_strand_id
1 'polypeptide(L)'
;EFEMPDGSKALRFDQIAFAAFELHILKRPGAEADYTEAEQAQALEYFNNMTADQIQQLTSNIIAGLPGAEEGYTLEEFQAQLDRYAGISKDKLREHMAYFLSQLMPVCEAHGLKLAVHPDDPPRPILGLPRIVSTIEDID
;
A
#
# COMPACT_ATOMS: atom_id res chain seq x y z
N GLU A 1 4.89 -11.89 -11.59
CA GLU A 1 4.08 -13.12 -11.49
C GLU A 1 4.88 -14.16 -10.73
N PHE A 2 4.24 -14.96 -9.87
CA PHE A 2 4.90 -16.03 -9.12
C PHE A 2 4.44 -17.38 -9.65
N GLU A 3 5.37 -18.22 -10.11
CA GLU A 3 5.06 -19.56 -10.63
C GLU A 3 5.01 -20.58 -9.50
N MET A 4 3.92 -21.33 -9.45
CA MET A 4 3.69 -22.40 -8.48
C MET A 4 4.34 -23.71 -8.98
N PRO A 5 4.58 -24.71 -8.10
CA PRO A 5 5.20 -25.97 -8.49
C PRO A 5 4.47 -26.76 -9.60
N ASP A 6 3.19 -26.47 -9.83
CA ASP A 6 2.37 -27.08 -10.88
C ASP A 6 2.37 -26.29 -12.20
N GLY A 7 3.14 -25.19 -12.27
CA GLY A 7 3.22 -24.29 -13.44
C GLY A 7 2.11 -23.24 -13.50
N SER A 8 1.17 -23.22 -12.53
CA SER A 8 0.18 -22.14 -12.43
C SER A 8 0.82 -20.84 -11.92
N LYS A 9 0.14 -19.71 -12.14
CA LYS A 9 0.60 -18.39 -11.71
C LYS A 9 -0.24 -17.85 -10.56
N ALA A 10 0.43 -17.23 -9.59
CA ALA A 10 -0.19 -16.61 -8.44
C ALA A 10 0.26 -15.14 -8.25
N LEU A 11 -0.59 -14.38 -7.57
CA LEU A 11 -0.20 -13.12 -6.95
C LEU A 11 0.53 -13.41 -5.64
N ARG A 12 1.57 -12.63 -5.35
CA ARG A 12 2.35 -12.78 -4.13
C ARG A 12 2.79 -11.41 -3.64
N PHE A 13 2.46 -11.11 -2.38
CA PHE A 13 3.13 -10.05 -1.64
C PHE A 13 4.44 -10.62 -1.09
N ASP A 14 5.57 -10.15 -1.60
CA ASP A 14 6.89 -10.48 -1.06
C ASP A 14 7.41 -9.31 -0.23
N GLN A 15 7.53 -9.52 1.09
CA GLN A 15 7.96 -8.49 2.05
C GLN A 15 9.36 -7.95 1.73
N ILE A 16 10.29 -8.79 1.28
CA ILE A 16 11.67 -8.36 0.99
C ILE A 16 11.71 -7.58 -0.31
N ALA A 17 10.93 -7.98 -1.33
CA ALA A 17 10.80 -7.21 -2.55
C ALA A 17 10.14 -5.84 -2.28
N PHE A 18 9.13 -5.79 -1.41
CA PHE A 18 8.46 -4.54 -1.02
C PHE A 18 9.41 -3.62 -0.24
N ALA A 19 10.20 -4.17 0.69
CA ALA A 19 11.24 -3.43 1.40
C ALA A 19 12.32 -2.88 0.44
N ALA A 20 12.77 -3.70 -0.52
CA ALA A 20 13.73 -3.27 -1.54
C ALA A 20 13.19 -2.11 -2.39
N PHE A 21 11.91 -2.16 -2.77
CA PHE A 21 11.25 -1.04 -3.43
C PHE A 21 11.28 0.21 -2.56
N GLU A 22 10.82 0.12 -1.32
CA GLU A 22 10.63 1.29 -0.48
C GLU A 22 11.97 1.94 -0.06
N LEU A 23 12.96 1.13 0.29
CA LEU A 23 14.26 1.58 0.79
C LEU A 23 15.24 1.98 -0.32
N HIS A 24 15.20 1.33 -1.49
CA HIS A 24 16.24 1.49 -2.50
C HIS A 24 15.77 2.01 -3.86
N ILE A 25 14.49 1.83 -4.20
CA ILE A 25 13.89 2.34 -5.44
C ILE A 25 13.20 3.68 -5.17
N LEU A 26 12.16 3.68 -4.33
CA LEU A 26 11.43 4.88 -3.91
C LEU A 26 12.29 5.75 -2.99
N LYS A 27 13.07 5.12 -2.11
CA LYS A 27 13.90 5.78 -1.09
C LYS A 27 13.05 6.70 -0.20
N ARG A 28 11.92 6.18 0.29
CA ARG A 28 11.01 6.96 1.14
C ARG A 28 11.73 7.36 2.43
N PRO A 29 11.73 8.65 2.81
CA PRO A 29 12.39 9.10 4.04
C PRO A 29 11.84 8.39 5.28
N GLY A 30 12.73 7.84 6.10
CA GLY A 30 12.40 7.20 7.38
C GLY A 30 11.76 5.80 7.26
N ALA A 31 11.74 5.21 6.06
CA ALA A 31 11.19 3.87 5.86
C ALA A 31 11.97 2.78 6.61
N GLU A 32 13.24 3.02 6.98
CA GLU A 32 14.06 2.08 7.75
C GLU A 32 13.41 1.70 9.09
N ALA A 33 12.59 2.59 9.67
CA ALA A 33 11.92 2.35 10.93
C ALA A 33 10.82 1.27 10.86
N ASP A 34 10.34 0.96 9.65
CA ASP A 34 9.27 -0.03 9.42
C ASP A 34 9.82 -1.46 9.21
N TYR A 35 11.14 -1.62 9.16
CA TYR A 35 11.81 -2.88 8.85
C TYR A 35 12.87 -3.25 9.90
N THR A 36 12.97 -4.54 10.21
CA THR A 36 14.07 -5.06 11.04
C THR A 36 15.42 -4.94 10.33
N GLU A 37 16.53 -4.93 11.08
CA GLU A 37 17.88 -4.91 10.50
C GLU A 37 18.12 -6.08 9.52
N ALA A 38 17.54 -7.24 9.82
CA ALA A 38 17.60 -8.41 8.95
C ALA A 38 16.87 -8.18 7.62
N GLU A 39 15.65 -7.62 7.66
CA GLU A 39 14.89 -7.27 6.46
C GLU A 39 15.59 -6.19 5.64
N GLN A 40 16.19 -5.18 6.27
CA GLN A 40 16.96 -4.14 5.58
C GLN A 40 18.17 -4.73 4.84
N ALA A 41 18.91 -5.65 5.47
CA ALA A 41 20.03 -6.34 4.83
C ALA A 41 19.58 -7.21 3.66
N GLN A 42 18.50 -7.97 3.83
CA GLN A 42 17.91 -8.80 2.78
C GLN A 42 17.37 -7.96 1.62
N ALA A 43 16.75 -6.81 1.90
CA ALA A 43 16.24 -5.88 0.89
C ALA A 43 17.37 -5.28 0.04
N LEU A 44 18.49 -4.93 0.66
CA LEU A 44 19.67 -4.43 -0.04
C LEU A 44 20.28 -5.52 -0.94
N GLU A 45 20.44 -6.73 -0.43
CA GLU A 45 20.91 -7.87 -1.23
C GLU A 45 19.96 -8.16 -2.39
N TYR A 46 18.65 -8.16 -2.14
CA TYR A 46 17.62 -8.35 -3.15
C TYR A 46 17.76 -7.30 -4.25
N PHE A 47 17.81 -6.00 -3.88
CA PHE A 47 17.96 -4.89 -4.82
C PHE A 47 19.23 -4.97 -5.66
N ASN A 48 20.37 -5.28 -5.04
CA ASN A 48 21.66 -5.37 -5.73
C ASN A 48 21.71 -6.49 -6.78
N ASN A 49 20.86 -7.51 -6.64
CA ASN A 49 20.73 -8.61 -7.59
C ASN A 49 19.65 -8.38 -8.66
N MET A 50 18.94 -7.25 -8.64
CA MET A 50 17.92 -6.93 -9.64
C MET A 50 18.51 -6.33 -10.91
N THR A 51 17.93 -6.68 -12.05
CA THR A 51 18.14 -5.97 -13.31
C THR A 51 17.30 -4.70 -13.40
N ALA A 52 17.63 -3.80 -14.33
CA ALA A 52 16.84 -2.60 -14.60
C ALA A 52 15.37 -2.93 -14.95
N ASP A 53 15.16 -3.97 -15.76
CA ASP A 53 13.81 -4.41 -16.15
C ASP A 53 13.03 -4.95 -14.93
N GLN A 54 13.69 -5.66 -14.02
CA GLN A 54 13.06 -6.14 -12.79
C GLN A 54 12.69 -4.99 -11.85
N ILE A 55 13.54 -3.96 -11.75
CA ILE A 55 13.27 -2.73 -10.98
C ILE A 55 12.04 -2.03 -11.55
N GLN A 56 11.98 -1.87 -12.88
CA GLN A 56 10.84 -1.24 -13.55
C GLN A 56 9.55 -2.07 -13.34
N GLN A 57 9.63 -3.40 -13.47
CA GLN A 57 8.47 -4.28 -13.27
C GLN A 57 7.96 -4.22 -11.82
N LEU A 58 8.85 -4.27 -10.83
CA LEU A 58 8.48 -4.17 -9.41
C LEU A 58 7.81 -2.83 -9.12
N THR A 59 8.40 -1.75 -9.63
CA THR A 59 7.86 -0.38 -9.51
C THR A 59 6.46 -0.29 -10.09
N SER A 60 6.27 -0.79 -11.32
CA SER A 60 4.96 -0.81 -11.98
C SER A 60 3.93 -1.64 -11.19
N ASN A 61 4.31 -2.82 -10.70
CA ASN A 61 3.41 -3.69 -9.93
C ASN A 61 2.92 -3.02 -8.64
N ILE A 62 3.80 -2.31 -7.92
CA ILE A 62 3.45 -1.67 -6.64
C ILE A 62 2.61 -0.42 -6.87
N ILE A 63 3.00 0.44 -7.82
CA ILE A 63 2.30 1.71 -8.07
C ILE A 63 0.93 1.47 -8.71
N ALA A 64 0.80 0.49 -9.62
CA ALA A 64 -0.46 0.19 -10.29
C ALA A 64 -1.56 -0.33 -9.34
N GLY A 65 -1.19 -0.84 -8.16
CA GLY A 65 -2.12 -1.39 -7.18
C GLY A 65 -2.71 -0.36 -6.20
N LEU A 66 -2.34 0.92 -6.29
CA LEU A 66 -2.71 1.92 -5.28
C LEU A 66 -3.84 2.86 -5.77
N PRO A 67 -4.68 3.39 -4.86
CA PRO A 67 -5.77 4.29 -5.22
C PRO A 67 -5.27 5.50 -6.02
N GLY A 68 -5.86 5.75 -7.19
CA GLY A 68 -5.39 6.76 -8.15
C GLY A 68 -4.55 6.21 -9.30
N ALA A 69 -4.24 4.90 -9.31
CA ALA A 69 -3.43 4.24 -10.34
C ALA A 69 -3.99 4.28 -11.78
N GLU A 70 -5.24 4.71 -12.01
CA GLU A 70 -5.69 5.02 -13.37
C GLU A 70 -4.86 6.14 -14.03
N GLU A 71 -4.09 6.91 -13.23
CA GLU A 71 -3.23 8.00 -13.72
C GLU A 71 -1.76 7.61 -13.98
N GLY A 72 -1.31 6.39 -13.63
CA GLY A 72 0.05 5.92 -13.93
C GLY A 72 1.16 6.83 -13.39
N TYR A 73 1.35 6.86 -12.07
CA TYR A 73 2.35 7.72 -11.44
C TYR A 73 3.80 7.33 -11.79
N THR A 74 4.63 8.34 -12.06
CA THR A 74 6.08 8.25 -11.88
C THR A 74 6.42 8.09 -10.39
N LEU A 75 7.65 7.67 -10.05
CA LEU A 75 8.10 7.57 -8.65
C LEU A 75 8.02 8.91 -7.91
N GLU A 76 8.30 10.02 -8.61
CA GLU A 76 8.28 11.38 -8.05
C GLU A 76 6.85 11.82 -7.75
N GLU A 77 5.92 11.61 -8.69
CA GLU A 77 4.50 11.89 -8.47
C GLU A 77 3.93 10.99 -7.37
N PHE A 78 4.36 9.73 -7.33
CA PHE A 78 3.95 8.79 -6.29
C PHE A 78 4.39 9.27 -4.90
N GLN A 79 5.67 9.66 -4.74
CA GLN A 79 6.15 10.25 -3.49
C GLN A 79 5.39 11.54 -3.14
N ALA A 80 5.10 12.40 -4.12
CA ALA A 80 4.31 13.61 -3.89
C ALA A 80 2.88 13.30 -3.42
N GLN A 81 2.26 12.20 -3.87
CA GLN A 81 0.98 11.75 -3.31
C GLN A 81 1.12 11.25 -1.87
N LEU A 82 2.19 10.52 -1.55
CA LEU A 82 2.46 10.09 -0.17
C LEU A 82 2.63 11.31 0.77
N ASP A 83 3.34 12.34 0.31
CA ASP A 83 3.59 13.56 1.10
C ASP A 83 2.30 14.29 1.49
N ARG A 84 1.21 14.14 0.73
CA ARG A 84 -0.10 14.71 1.09
C ARG A 84 -0.71 14.10 2.34
N TYR A 85 -0.27 12.89 2.71
CA TYR A 85 -0.68 12.21 3.94
C TYR A 85 0.23 12.52 5.12
N ALA A 86 1.25 13.37 4.95
CA ALA A 86 2.09 13.80 6.06
C ALA A 86 1.25 14.42 7.19
N GLY A 87 1.39 13.87 8.40
CA GLY A 87 0.63 14.30 9.58
C GLY A 87 -0.79 13.72 9.69
N ILE A 88 -1.24 12.89 8.74
CA ILE A 88 -2.50 12.16 8.85
C ILE A 88 -2.25 10.87 9.65
N SER A 89 -2.62 10.89 10.92
CA SER A 89 -2.58 9.70 11.79
C SER A 89 -3.72 8.72 11.49
N LYS A 90 -3.68 7.53 12.12
CA LYS A 90 -4.78 6.54 12.08
C LYS A 90 -6.11 7.17 12.50
N ASP A 91 -6.12 7.92 13.60
CA ASP A 91 -7.31 8.60 14.10
C ASP A 91 -7.78 9.70 13.15
N LYS A 92 -6.85 10.47 12.57
CA LYS A 92 -7.20 11.51 11.60
C LYS A 92 -7.84 10.92 10.35
N LEU A 93 -7.32 9.79 9.86
CA LEU A 93 -7.91 9.10 8.73
C LEU A 93 -9.30 8.53 9.06
N ARG A 94 -9.51 8.03 10.29
CA ARG A 94 -10.84 7.62 10.78
C ARG A 94 -11.82 8.79 10.81
N GLU A 95 -11.40 9.99 11.24
CA GLU A 95 -12.24 11.20 11.15
C GLU A 95 -12.66 11.52 9.70
N HIS A 96 -11.74 11.39 8.75
CA HIS A 96 -12.05 11.60 7.33
C HIS A 96 -13.06 10.57 6.80
N MET A 97 -12.88 9.29 7.14
CA MET A 97 -13.82 8.23 6.77
C MET A 97 -15.20 8.43 7.42
N ALA A 98 -15.25 8.83 8.69
CA ALA A 98 -16.50 9.16 9.38
C ALA A 98 -17.22 10.32 8.69
N TYR A 99 -16.49 11.37 8.28
CA TYR A 99 -17.06 12.47 7.51
C TYR A 99 -17.64 11.97 6.19
N PHE A 100 -16.89 11.19 5.41
CA PHE A 100 -17.36 10.60 4.14
C PHE A 100 -18.64 9.78 4.33
N LEU A 101 -18.65 8.84 5.29
CA LEU A 101 -19.80 7.99 5.58
C LEU A 101 -21.00 8.81 6.06
N SER A 102 -20.79 9.86 6.86
CA SER A 102 -21.89 10.74 7.32
C SER A 102 -22.64 11.42 6.17
N GLN A 103 -21.95 11.69 5.06
CA GLN A 103 -22.56 12.29 3.87
C GLN A 103 -23.15 11.23 2.93
N LEU A 104 -22.50 10.06 2.82
CA LEU A 104 -22.89 9.00 1.89
C LEU A 104 -24.08 8.17 2.41
N MET A 105 -24.08 7.79 3.69
CA MET A 105 -25.05 6.85 4.25
C MET A 105 -26.51 7.30 4.10
N PRO A 106 -26.89 8.57 4.32
CA PRO A 106 -28.26 9.02 4.10
C PRO A 106 -28.74 8.83 2.65
N VAL A 107 -27.84 8.98 1.68
CA VAL A 107 -28.14 8.75 0.26
C VAL A 107 -28.34 7.25 0.01
N CYS A 108 -27.46 6.40 0.54
CA CYS A 108 -27.63 4.95 0.43
C CYS A 108 -28.97 4.49 1.02
N GLU A 109 -29.33 4.96 2.20
CA GLU A 109 -30.58 4.63 2.88
C GLU A 109 -31.82 5.10 2.10
N ALA A 110 -31.80 6.33 1.58
CA ALA A 110 -32.91 6.86 0.78
C ALA A 110 -33.20 6.05 -0.49
N HIS A 111 -32.19 5.35 -1.01
CA HIS A 111 -32.30 4.49 -2.19
C HIS A 111 -32.33 2.99 -1.86
N GLY A 112 -32.38 2.60 -0.58
CA GLY A 112 -32.40 1.20 -0.15
C GLY A 112 -31.11 0.44 -0.49
N LEU A 113 -29.99 1.14 -0.67
CA LEU A 113 -28.68 0.58 -0.97
C LEU A 113 -27.98 0.13 0.31
N LYS A 114 -27.20 -0.94 0.22
CA LYS A 114 -26.32 -1.42 1.29
C LYS A 114 -24.87 -1.22 0.88
N LEU A 115 -24.08 -0.62 1.77
CA LEU A 115 -22.64 -0.51 1.60
C LEU A 115 -21.94 -1.69 2.27
N ALA A 116 -20.93 -2.25 1.61
CA ALA A 116 -20.08 -3.29 2.15
C ALA A 116 -18.62 -2.83 1.99
N VAL A 117 -18.02 -2.36 3.09
CA VAL A 117 -16.62 -1.94 3.09
C VAL A 117 -15.71 -3.15 2.95
N HIS A 118 -14.74 -3.07 2.03
CA HIS A 118 -13.71 -4.09 1.87
C HIS A 118 -12.55 -3.79 2.83
N PRO A 119 -11.95 -4.81 3.48
CA PRO A 119 -10.79 -4.61 4.34
C PRO A 119 -9.55 -4.17 3.56
N ASP A 120 -8.58 -3.62 4.27
CA ASP A 120 -7.26 -3.30 3.73
C ASP A 120 -6.51 -4.58 3.31
N ASP A 121 -5.83 -4.55 2.15
CA ASP A 121 -4.98 -5.66 1.66
C ASP A 121 -3.59 -5.16 1.24
N PRO A 122 -2.49 -5.52 1.93
CA PRO A 122 -2.47 -6.30 3.18
C PRO A 122 -3.02 -5.51 4.38
N PRO A 123 -3.57 -6.18 5.42
CA PRO A 123 -4.21 -5.51 6.57
C PRO A 123 -3.18 -4.99 7.60
N ARG A 124 -2.25 -4.14 7.16
CA ARG A 124 -1.24 -3.47 8.01
C ARG A 124 -0.79 -2.16 7.37
N PRO A 125 -0.35 -1.15 8.15
CA PRO A 125 0.27 0.06 7.60
C PRO A 125 1.45 -0.28 6.69
N ILE A 126 1.54 0.42 5.55
CA ILE A 126 2.63 0.33 4.58
C ILE A 126 2.88 1.73 4.02
N LEU A 127 4.10 2.03 3.54
CA LEU A 127 4.45 3.33 2.95
C LEU A 127 4.31 4.53 3.90
N GLY A 128 4.39 4.28 5.21
CA GLY A 128 4.12 5.29 6.24
C GLY A 128 2.66 5.76 6.31
N LEU A 129 1.74 5.08 5.59
CA LEU A 129 0.32 5.43 5.55
C LEU A 129 -0.48 4.62 6.58
N PRO A 130 -1.44 5.26 7.28
CA PRO A 130 -2.38 4.51 8.11
C PRO A 130 -3.34 3.68 7.25
N ARG A 131 -3.71 2.51 7.77
CA ARG A 131 -4.76 1.62 7.27
C ARG A 131 -5.75 1.37 8.41
N ILE A 132 -7.05 1.50 8.13
CA ILE A 132 -8.09 1.71 9.15
C ILE A 132 -9.27 0.75 9.03
N VAL A 133 -9.18 -0.26 8.17
CA VAL A 133 -10.14 -1.38 8.04
C VAL A 133 -9.31 -2.68 7.97
N SER A 134 -8.45 -2.88 8.97
CA SER A 134 -7.44 -3.95 8.98
C SER A 134 -7.67 -5.00 10.08
N THR A 135 -8.38 -4.62 11.14
CA THR A 135 -8.57 -5.42 12.36
C THR A 135 -10.03 -5.44 12.80
N ILE A 136 -10.40 -6.29 13.76
CA ILE A 136 -11.78 -6.34 14.27
C ILE A 136 -12.14 -5.05 15.00
N GLU A 137 -11.18 -4.43 15.70
CA GLU A 137 -11.32 -3.15 16.38
C GLU A 137 -11.49 -1.94 15.42
N ASP A 138 -11.34 -2.16 14.11
CA ASP A 138 -11.68 -1.18 13.09
C ASP A 138 -13.15 -1.28 12.64
N ILE A 139 -13.83 -2.39 12.92
CA ILE A 139 -15.21 -2.68 12.51
C ILE A 139 -16.20 -2.52 13.68
N ASP A 140 -15.77 -2.85 14.90
CA ASP A 140 -16.56 -2.75 16.14
C ASP A 140 -16.79 -1.30 16.58
#